data_AF-A0A316WF80-F1
#
_entry.id   AF-A0A316WF80-F1
#
_cell.length_a   1.000
_cell.length_b   1.000
_cell.length_c   1.000
_cell.angle_alpha   90.00
_cell.angle_beta   90.00
_cell.angle_gamma   90.00
#
_symmetry.space_group_name_H-M   'P 1'
#
loop_
_entity.id
_entity.type
_entity.pdbx_description
1 polymer ?
#
loop_
_entity_poly.entity_id
_entity_poly.type
_entity_poly.pdbx_seq_one_letter_code
_entity_poly.pdbx_strand_id
1 'polypeptide(L)'
;MMNYLNENFELEFPHISYKYKEITFGGIIPCFFINISEENLQKDWQAITSFIALNYQSELSNEFSVWNIYIFFLLEKEIEDSLKYLIENDTFSCRKIVISPCQNIEEIINEHIKNSDLTVNKDEPFQNVEFERNDLLWDALSEIGDKKRKTKEHSLSLDKIIITLRG
;
A
#
# COMPACT_ATOMS: atom_id res chain seq x y z
N MET A 1 -14.37 -4.40 23.34
CA MET A 1 -13.61 -4.71 22.11
C MET A 1 -12.24 -4.07 22.17
N MET A 2 -12.08 -2.74 22.05
CA MET A 2 -10.74 -2.11 22.12
C MET A 2 -10.00 -2.34 23.44
N ASN A 3 -10.68 -2.34 24.60
CA ASN A 3 -10.01 -2.66 25.87
C ASN A 3 -9.49 -4.11 25.91
N TYR A 4 -10.23 -5.06 25.32
CA TYR A 4 -9.82 -6.46 25.23
C TYR A 4 -8.62 -6.63 24.28
N LEU A 5 -8.64 -5.93 23.15
CA LEU A 5 -7.51 -5.89 22.23
C LEU A 5 -6.27 -5.30 22.90
N ASN A 6 -6.42 -4.19 23.62
CA ASN A 6 -5.32 -3.55 24.35
C ASN A 6 -4.72 -4.48 25.41
N GLU A 7 -5.56 -5.08 26.26
CA GLU A 7 -5.10 -6.00 27.31
C GLU A 7 -4.36 -7.21 26.72
N ASN A 8 -4.89 -7.82 25.66
CA ASN A 8 -4.23 -8.95 25.02
C ASN A 8 -2.93 -8.56 24.30
N PHE A 9 -2.91 -7.38 23.67
CA PHE A 9 -1.71 -6.90 23.00
C PHE A 9 -0.58 -6.63 24.00
N GLU A 10 -0.88 -6.00 25.14
CA GLU A 10 0.11 -5.74 26.19
C GLU A 10 0.63 -7.04 26.84
N LEU A 11 -0.21 -8.08 26.91
CA LEU A 11 0.21 -9.39 27.39
C LEU A 11 1.14 -10.12 26.40
N GLU A 12 0.85 -10.03 25.10
CA GLU A 12 1.63 -10.71 24.06
C GLU A 12 2.91 -9.95 23.67
N PHE A 13 2.87 -8.60 23.74
CA PHE A 13 3.96 -7.71 23.35
C PHE A 13 4.27 -6.66 24.44
N PRO A 14 4.71 -7.06 25.65
CA PRO A 14 4.88 -6.17 26.79
C PRO A 14 5.98 -5.10 26.60
N HIS A 15 6.90 -5.33 25.67
CA HIS A 15 8.00 -4.41 25.32
C HIS A 15 7.63 -3.42 24.21
N ILE A 16 6.41 -3.47 23.70
CA ILE A 16 5.94 -2.69 22.55
C ILE A 16 4.84 -1.76 23.01
N SER A 17 4.97 -0.48 22.69
CA SER A 17 3.88 0.47 22.90
C SER A 17 3.16 0.71 21.59
N TYR A 18 1.83 0.81 21.64
CA TYR A 18 1.05 1.15 20.46
C TYR A 18 -0.02 2.20 20.74
N LYS A 19 -0.47 2.84 19.66
CA LYS A 19 -1.63 3.72 19.64
C LYS A 19 -2.56 3.29 18.51
N TYR A 20 -3.85 3.42 18.76
CA TYR A 20 -4.88 3.16 17.76
C TYR A 20 -5.62 4.45 17.43
N LYS A 21 -5.91 4.67 16.14
CA LYS A 21 -6.82 5.72 15.66
C LYS A 21 -7.71 5.18 14.55
N GLU A 22 -8.94 5.66 14.51
CA GLU A 22 -9.84 5.51 13.37
C GLU A 22 -9.81 6.81 12.56
N ILE A 23 -9.50 6.69 11.27
CA ILE A 23 -9.48 7.83 10.35
C ILE A 23 -10.69 7.75 9.42
N THR A 24 -11.46 8.83 9.34
CA THR A 24 -12.61 8.92 8.44
C THR A 24 -12.17 9.51 7.11
N PHE A 25 -12.13 8.68 6.06
CA PHE A 25 -11.79 9.09 4.70
C PHE A 25 -12.46 8.15 3.69
N GLY A 26 -13.63 8.54 3.15
CA GLY A 26 -14.48 7.66 2.33
C GLY A 26 -15.15 6.49 3.08
N GLY A 27 -14.62 6.16 4.26
CA GLY A 27 -15.11 5.20 5.25
C GLY A 27 -14.20 5.23 6.48
N ILE A 28 -14.34 4.25 7.38
CA ILE A 28 -13.48 4.13 8.57
C ILE A 28 -12.21 3.33 8.20
N ILE A 29 -11.05 3.94 8.45
CA ILE A 29 -9.72 3.36 8.22
C ILE A 29 -9.05 3.12 9.59
N PRO A 30 -8.97 1.86 10.06
CA PRO A 30 -8.28 1.52 11.28
C PRO A 30 -6.76 1.67 11.13
N CYS A 31 -6.12 2.40 12.04
CA CYS A 31 -4.68 2.67 12.02
C CYS A 31 -4.03 2.30 13.35
N PHE A 32 -3.06 1.41 13.29
CA PHE A 32 -2.22 1.00 14.41
C PHE A 32 -0.84 1.63 14.27
N PHE A 33 -0.38 2.32 15.31
CA PHE A 33 0.92 2.98 15.37
C PHE A 33 1.75 2.30 16.44
N ILE A 34 2.79 1.58 16.06
CA ILE A 34 3.52 0.65 16.92
C ILE A 34 4.95 1.18 17.09
N ASN A 35 5.30 1.66 18.27
CA ASN A 35 6.68 2.06 18.56
C ASN A 35 7.48 0.81 18.93
N ILE A 36 8.53 0.56 18.16
CA ILE A 36 9.28 -0.69 18.25
C ILE A 36 10.76 -0.42 17.93
N SER A 37 11.66 -1.16 18.58
CA SER A 37 13.09 -1.14 18.23
C SER A 37 13.34 -1.98 16.99
N GLU A 38 14.45 -1.75 16.29
CA GLU A 38 14.81 -2.54 15.11
C GLU A 38 14.96 -4.04 15.43
N GLU A 39 15.57 -4.37 16.57
CA GLU A 39 15.74 -5.74 17.03
C GLU A 39 14.39 -6.46 17.23
N ASN A 40 13.43 -5.78 17.85
CA ASN A 40 12.10 -6.35 18.07
C ASN A 40 11.29 -6.35 16.78
N LEU A 41 11.48 -5.37 15.89
CA LEU A 41 10.84 -5.35 14.58
C LEU A 41 11.20 -6.60 13.80
N GLN A 42 12.49 -6.95 13.71
CA GLN A 42 12.95 -8.16 13.00
C GLN A 42 12.28 -9.45 13.50
N LYS A 43 11.96 -9.51 14.79
CA LYS A 43 11.40 -10.71 15.43
C LYS A 43 9.87 -10.75 15.41
N ASP A 44 9.23 -9.61 15.65
CA ASP A 44 7.83 -9.58 16.10
C ASP A 44 6.85 -9.06 15.05
N TRP A 45 7.30 -8.43 13.95
CA TRP A 45 6.41 -7.78 12.99
C TRP A 45 5.32 -8.72 12.40
N GLN A 46 5.67 -9.98 12.16
CA GLN A 46 4.74 -11.00 11.66
C GLN A 46 3.73 -11.43 12.71
N ALA A 47 4.18 -11.61 13.95
CA ALA A 47 3.33 -11.98 15.08
C ALA A 47 2.32 -10.87 15.36
N ILE A 48 2.78 -9.61 15.40
CA ILE A 48 1.95 -8.42 15.55
C ILE A 48 0.90 -8.34 14.43
N THR A 49 1.31 -8.54 13.18
CA THR A 49 0.38 -8.53 12.03
C THR A 49 -0.69 -9.62 12.18
N SER A 50 -0.26 -10.83 12.53
CA SER A 50 -1.15 -11.98 12.73
C SER A 50 -2.11 -11.76 13.89
N PHE A 51 -1.63 -11.15 14.98
CA PHE A 51 -2.45 -10.78 16.12
C PHE A 51 -3.56 -9.80 15.71
N ILE A 52 -3.23 -8.75 14.96
CA ILE A 52 -4.22 -7.77 14.48
C ILE A 52 -5.20 -8.42 13.52
N ALA A 53 -4.73 -9.32 12.63
CA ALA A 53 -5.59 -10.07 11.72
C ALA A 53 -6.64 -10.91 12.48
N LEU A 54 -6.18 -11.67 13.48
CA LEU A 54 -7.02 -12.61 14.23
C LEU A 54 -7.94 -11.92 15.21
N ASN A 55 -7.46 -10.93 15.96
CA ASN A 55 -8.18 -10.34 17.09
C ASN A 55 -8.92 -9.05 16.73
N TYR A 56 -8.63 -8.45 15.58
CA TYR A 56 -9.29 -7.21 15.17
C TYR A 56 -9.93 -7.32 13.79
N GLN A 57 -9.17 -7.71 12.75
CA GLN A 57 -9.71 -7.78 11.39
C GLN A 57 -10.86 -8.79 11.27
N SER A 58 -10.77 -9.95 11.94
CA SER A 58 -11.81 -10.99 11.91
C SER A 58 -13.15 -10.56 12.53
N GLU A 59 -13.14 -9.56 13.41
CA GLU A 59 -14.33 -9.04 14.10
C GLU A 59 -14.99 -7.88 13.33
N LEU A 60 -14.30 -7.31 12.34
CA LEU A 60 -14.84 -6.22 11.54
C LEU A 60 -15.93 -6.74 10.58
N SER A 61 -17.11 -6.15 10.69
CA SER A 61 -18.24 -6.40 9.77
C SER A 61 -18.23 -5.49 8.54
N ASN A 62 -17.52 -4.37 8.61
CA ASN A 62 -17.43 -3.39 7.54
C ASN A 62 -16.33 -3.78 6.54
N GLU A 63 -16.73 -4.14 5.33
CA GLU A 63 -15.80 -4.58 4.28
C GLU A 63 -14.77 -3.51 3.91
N PHE A 64 -15.18 -2.23 3.86
CA PHE A 64 -14.25 -1.14 3.60
C PHE A 64 -13.15 -1.08 4.66
N SER A 65 -13.50 -1.18 5.94
CA SER A 65 -12.52 -1.18 7.03
C SER A 65 -11.62 -2.42 7.02
N VAL A 66 -12.18 -3.61 6.73
CA VAL A 66 -11.41 -4.86 6.61
C VAL A 66 -10.30 -4.74 5.57
N TRP A 67 -10.61 -4.13 4.42
CA TRP A 67 -9.64 -3.93 3.34
C TRP A 67 -8.71 -2.75 3.54
N ASN A 68 -8.94 -1.87 4.53
CA ASN A 68 -8.20 -0.62 4.72
C ASN A 68 -7.55 -0.51 6.11
N ILE A 69 -7.13 -1.61 6.70
CA ILE A 69 -6.32 -1.59 7.93
C ILE A 69 -4.88 -1.18 7.59
N TYR A 70 -4.34 -0.25 8.38
CA TYR A 70 -2.94 0.17 8.34
C TYR A 70 -2.23 -0.17 9.65
N ILE A 71 -1.01 -0.69 9.52
CA ILE A 71 -0.06 -0.89 10.61
C ILE A 71 1.19 -0.07 10.28
N PHE A 72 1.47 0.92 11.11
CA PHE A 72 2.67 1.75 11.05
C PHE A 72 3.66 1.30 12.12
N PHE A 73 4.83 0.82 11.69
CA PHE A 73 5.94 0.52 12.58
C PHE A 73 6.82 1.76 12.71
N LEU A 74 6.91 2.32 13.91
CA LEU A 74 7.60 3.58 14.19
C LEU A 74 8.92 3.29 14.89
N LEU A 75 10.03 3.73 14.30
CA LEU A 75 11.38 3.51 14.83
C LEU A 75 12.10 4.84 15.01
N GLU A 76 12.81 4.99 16.14
CA GLU A 76 13.56 6.22 16.44
C GLU A 76 14.75 6.43 15.49
N LYS A 77 15.28 5.36 14.91
CA LYS A 77 16.46 5.37 14.05
C LYS A 77 16.13 4.80 12.68
N GLU A 78 16.92 5.20 11.68
CA GLU A 78 16.95 4.53 10.39
C GLU A 78 17.28 3.05 10.56
N ILE A 79 16.69 2.22 9.70
CA ILE A 79 16.90 0.77 9.67
C ILE A 79 17.42 0.34 8.31
N GLU A 80 17.82 -0.92 8.22
CA GLU A 80 18.20 -1.51 6.93
C GLU A 80 17.04 -1.50 5.91
N ASP A 81 17.33 -1.01 4.70
CA ASP A 81 16.37 -0.95 3.58
C ASP A 81 15.79 -2.34 3.24
N SER A 82 16.55 -3.41 3.44
CA SER A 82 16.10 -4.78 3.16
C SER A 82 14.95 -5.21 4.08
N LEU A 83 15.01 -4.87 5.37
CA LEU A 83 13.98 -5.17 6.35
C LEU A 83 12.73 -4.33 6.09
N LYS A 84 12.91 -3.03 5.81
CA LYS A 84 11.82 -2.14 5.41
C LYS A 84 11.08 -2.70 4.20
N TYR A 85 11.83 -3.03 3.14
CA TYR A 85 11.27 -3.59 1.91
C TYR A 85 10.53 -4.90 2.18
N LEU A 86 11.09 -5.80 2.99
CA LEU A 86 10.45 -7.06 3.34
C LEU A 86 9.07 -6.84 3.99
N ILE A 87 8.97 -5.92 4.94
CA ILE A 87 7.75 -5.65 5.69
C ILE A 87 6.70 -4.96 4.80
N GLU A 88 7.10 -3.94 4.04
CA GLU A 88 6.16 -3.13 3.24
C GLU A 88 5.61 -3.89 2.02
N ASN A 89 6.36 -4.87 1.49
CA ASN A 89 5.88 -5.73 0.40
C ASN A 89 5.09 -6.95 0.88
N ASP A 90 5.01 -7.18 2.20
CA ASP A 90 4.18 -8.24 2.72
C ASP A 90 2.69 -7.86 2.59
N THR A 91 1.98 -8.58 1.72
CA THR A 91 0.56 -8.32 1.42
C THR A 91 -0.40 -9.05 2.36
N PHE A 92 0.10 -9.71 3.41
CA PHE A 92 -0.76 -10.46 4.31
C PHE A 92 -1.61 -9.51 5.18
N SER A 93 -2.93 -9.70 5.14
CA SER A 93 -3.94 -9.10 6.03
C SER A 93 -4.13 -7.58 5.98
N CYS A 94 -3.05 -6.80 6.10
CA CYS A 94 -3.09 -5.35 6.28
C CYS A 94 -2.01 -4.64 5.44
N ARG A 95 -2.15 -3.33 5.22
CA ARG A 95 -1.05 -2.49 4.72
C ARG A 95 -0.07 -2.21 5.85
N LYS A 96 1.22 -2.42 5.60
CA LYS A 96 2.30 -2.21 6.57
C LYS A 96 3.22 -1.14 6.04
N ILE A 97 3.59 -0.20 6.89
CA ILE A 97 4.46 0.91 6.52
C ILE A 97 5.48 1.11 7.66
N VAL A 98 6.75 1.24 7.30
CA VAL A 98 7.82 1.47 8.27
C VAL A 98 8.27 2.92 8.22
N ILE A 99 8.09 3.62 9.34
CA ILE A 99 8.45 5.03 9.51
C ILE A 99 9.73 5.11 10.35
N SER A 100 10.82 5.47 9.69
CA SER A 100 12.16 5.61 10.27
C SER A 100 12.91 6.77 9.60
N PRO A 101 13.34 7.80 10.34
CA PRO A 101 13.10 8.03 11.76
C PRO A 101 11.63 8.38 12.07
N CYS A 102 11.21 8.16 13.32
CA CYS A 102 9.84 8.35 13.78
C CYS A 102 9.37 9.79 13.56
N GLN A 103 8.19 9.93 12.95
CA GLN A 103 7.51 11.19 12.66
C GLN A 103 6.29 11.40 13.55
N ASN A 104 5.67 12.58 13.48
CA ASN A 104 4.41 12.81 14.18
C ASN A 104 3.29 11.96 13.55
N ILE A 105 2.42 11.37 14.38
CA ILE A 105 1.26 10.59 13.91
C ILE A 105 0.39 11.37 12.93
N GLU A 106 0.20 12.67 13.13
CA GLU A 106 -0.63 13.49 12.25
C GLU A 106 0.03 13.71 10.88
N GLU A 107 1.36 13.82 10.82
CA GLU A 107 2.12 13.86 9.57
C GLU A 107 1.98 12.54 8.81
N ILE A 108 2.16 11.41 9.51
CA ILE A 108 2.01 10.06 8.94
C ILE A 108 0.61 9.88 8.34
N ILE A 109 -0.44 10.32 9.03
CA ILE A 109 -1.82 10.24 8.54
C ILE A 109 -1.99 11.11 7.28
N ASN A 110 -1.45 12.31 7.28
CA ASN A 110 -1.61 13.23 6.15
C ASN A 110 -0.86 12.74 4.90
N GLU A 111 0.34 12.19 5.07
CA GLU A 111 1.17 11.65 3.99
C GLU A 111 0.60 10.32 3.45
N HIS A 112 0.35 9.35 4.32
CA HIS A 112 0.05 7.98 3.90
C HIS A 112 -1.44 7.65 3.75
N ILE A 113 -2.34 8.45 4.32
CA ILE A 113 -3.78 8.17 4.28
C ILE A 113 -4.52 9.22 3.46
N LYS A 114 -4.35 10.51 3.79
CA LYS A 114 -5.08 11.59 3.13
C LYS A 114 -4.43 12.04 1.83
N ASN A 115 -3.12 11.83 1.71
CA ASN A 115 -2.29 12.30 0.61
C ASN A 115 -2.55 13.79 0.30
N SER A 116 -2.56 14.61 1.36
CA SER A 116 -2.97 16.01 1.31
C SER A 116 -2.06 16.91 0.46
N ASP A 117 -0.91 16.39 0.05
CA ASP A 117 0.06 17.09 -0.80
C ASP A 117 -0.24 16.93 -2.30
N LEU A 118 -1.22 16.08 -2.66
CA LEU A 118 -1.73 16.00 -4.02
C LEU A 118 -2.51 17.27 -4.36
N THR A 119 -1.80 18.23 -4.94
CA THR A 119 -2.42 19.27 -5.76
C THR A 119 -2.86 18.63 -7.07
N VAL A 120 -4.11 18.15 -7.11
CA VAL A 120 -4.76 17.86 -8.38
C VAL A 120 -5.01 19.21 -9.04
N ASN A 121 -4.04 19.66 -9.84
CA ASN A 121 -4.29 20.74 -10.77
C ASN A 121 -5.47 20.28 -11.64
N LYS A 122 -6.60 20.95 -11.50
CA LYS A 122 -7.71 20.83 -12.46
C LYS A 122 -7.27 21.54 -13.75
N ASP A 123 -6.18 21.07 -14.34
CA ASP A 123 -5.78 21.52 -15.66
C ASP A 123 -6.75 20.86 -16.64
N GLU A 124 -7.64 21.73 -17.11
CA GLU A 124 -8.75 21.51 -18.03
C GLU A 124 -9.87 20.57 -17.53
N PRO A 125 -11.16 20.91 -17.77
CA PRO A 125 -12.23 19.94 -17.63
C PRO A 125 -11.86 18.72 -18.46
N PHE A 126 -12.01 17.50 -17.91
CA PHE A 126 -11.90 16.27 -18.68
C PHE A 126 -12.68 16.46 -19.98
N GLN A 127 -11.95 16.61 -21.09
CA GLN A 127 -12.59 16.64 -22.40
C GLN A 127 -13.21 15.25 -22.54
N ASN A 128 -14.53 15.20 -22.69
CA ASN A 128 -15.21 14.02 -23.22
C ASN A 128 -14.77 13.88 -24.69
N VAL A 129 -13.53 13.49 -24.88
CA VAL A 129 -13.05 13.05 -26.19
C VAL A 129 -13.64 11.66 -26.35
N GLU A 130 -14.57 11.54 -27.29
CA GLU A 130 -15.04 10.22 -27.71
C GLU A 130 -13.83 9.39 -28.09
N PHE A 131 -13.73 8.17 -27.57
CA PHE A 131 -12.56 7.33 -27.81
C PHE A 131 -12.43 7.08 -29.31
N GLU A 132 -11.45 7.72 -29.95
CA GLU A 132 -11.07 7.43 -31.32
C GLU A 132 -9.98 6.35 -31.31
N ARG A 133 -10.34 5.17 -31.82
CA ARG A 133 -9.39 4.09 -32.03
C ARG A 133 -8.31 4.59 -32.99
N ASN A 134 -7.04 4.51 -32.56
CA ASN A 134 -5.92 4.67 -33.48
C ASN A 134 -5.76 3.38 -34.30
N ASP A 135 -6.10 3.45 -35.59
CA ASP A 135 -6.09 2.30 -36.49
C ASP A 135 -4.71 1.64 -36.62
N LEU A 136 -3.63 2.45 -36.70
CA LEU A 136 -2.26 1.93 -36.77
C LEU A 136 -1.90 1.12 -35.52
N LEU A 137 -2.29 1.64 -34.35
CA LEU A 137 -2.07 0.98 -33.07
C LEU A 137 -2.87 -0.32 -32.97
N TRP A 138 -4.11 -0.31 -33.46
CA TRP A 138 -4.97 -1.49 -33.42
C TRP A 138 -4.54 -2.57 -34.41
N ASP A 139 -4.08 -2.18 -35.59
CA ASP A 139 -3.56 -3.12 -36.59
C ASP A 139 -2.28 -3.79 -36.05
N ALA A 140 -1.38 -3.00 -35.47
CA ALA A 140 -0.15 -3.54 -34.87
C ALA A 140 -0.43 -4.45 -33.66
N LEU A 141 -1.43 -4.14 -32.82
CA LEU A 141 -1.85 -4.99 -31.71
C LEU A 141 -2.54 -6.28 -32.18
N SER A 142 -3.33 -6.19 -33.26
CA SER A 142 -4.02 -7.35 -33.84
C SER A 142 -3.02 -8.36 -34.41
N GLU A 143 -1.96 -7.89 -35.08
CA GLU A 143 -0.87 -8.76 -35.55
C GLU A 143 -0.12 -9.49 -34.42
N ILE A 144 -0.07 -8.89 -33.23
CA ILE A 144 0.57 -9.49 -32.04
C ILE A 144 -0.33 -10.54 -31.39
N GLY A 145 -1.66 -10.32 -31.38
CA GLY A 145 -2.64 -11.18 -30.70
C GLY A 145 -2.73 -12.60 -31.28
N ASP A 146 -2.53 -12.77 -32.58
CA ASP A 146 -2.61 -14.07 -33.25
C ASP A 146 -1.35 -14.94 -33.06
N LYS A 147 -0.22 -14.34 -32.67
CA LYS A 147 1.02 -15.06 -32.41
C LYS A 147 1.11 -15.52 -30.96
N LYS A 148 0.47 -16.65 -30.65
CA LYS A 148 0.71 -17.41 -29.41
C LYS A 148 2.16 -17.93 -29.35
N ARG A 149 3.13 -17.10 -28.93
CA ARG A 149 4.39 -17.45 -28.23
C ARG A 149 5.34 -16.25 -28.19
N LYS A 150 5.66 -15.75 -26.99
CA LYS A 150 6.75 -14.79 -26.74
C LYS A 150 8.05 -15.30 -27.38
N THR A 151 8.40 -14.74 -28.53
CA THR A 151 9.66 -14.91 -29.24
C THR A 151 10.22 -13.54 -29.61
N LYS A 152 11.52 -13.47 -29.95
CA LYS A 152 12.28 -12.25 -30.31
C LYS A 152 11.59 -11.33 -31.35
N GLU A 153 10.57 -11.80 -32.07
CA GLU A 153 9.76 -10.98 -32.98
C GLU A 153 8.86 -9.96 -32.27
N HIS A 154 8.40 -10.23 -31.04
CA HIS A 154 7.50 -9.31 -30.32
C HIS A 154 8.20 -8.00 -29.93
N SER A 155 9.50 -8.04 -29.58
CA SER A 155 10.26 -6.82 -29.28
C SER A 155 10.45 -5.96 -30.54
N LEU A 156 10.75 -6.59 -31.68
CA LEU A 156 10.89 -5.89 -32.97
C LEU A 156 9.57 -5.25 -33.43
N SER A 157 8.41 -5.84 -33.09
CA SER A 157 7.09 -5.26 -33.40
C SER A 157 6.79 -4.04 -32.54
N LEU A 158 7.13 -4.08 -31.25
CA LEU A 158 6.97 -2.93 -30.35
C LEU A 158 7.91 -1.78 -30.73
N ASP A 159 9.14 -2.09 -31.14
CA ASP A 159 10.10 -1.09 -31.62
C ASP A 159 9.59 -0.38 -32.89
N LYS A 160 8.94 -1.11 -33.81
CA LYS A 160 8.30 -0.52 -34.99
C LYS A 160 7.16 0.42 -34.63
N ILE A 161 6.31 0.05 -33.66
CA ILE A 161 5.23 0.93 -33.18
C ILE A 161 5.82 2.22 -32.59
N ILE A 162 6.89 2.11 -31.79
CA ILE A 162 7.57 3.27 -31.19
C ILE A 162 8.17 4.19 -32.28
N ILE A 163 8.73 3.62 -33.34
CA ILE A 163 9.28 4.40 -34.46
C ILE A 163 8.15 5.12 -35.24
N THR A 164 7.06 4.43 -35.54
CA THR A 164 5.92 5.01 -36.29
C THR A 164 5.20 6.12 -35.51
N LEU A 165 5.17 6.06 -34.18
CA LEU A 165 4.56 7.09 -33.34
C LEU A 165 5.49 8.29 -33.05
N ARG A 166 6.79 8.20 -33.36
CA ARG A 166 7.79 9.25 -33.12
C ARG A 166 8.15 10.07 -34.36
N GLY A 167 7.71 9.66 -35.54
CA GLY A 167 7.84 10.42 -36.79
C GLY A 167 6.60 11.26 -37.05
#